data_AF-A0A848LCS6-F1
#
_entry.id   AF-A0A848LCS6-F1
#
_cell.length_a   1.000
_cell.length_b   1.000
_cell.length_c   1.000
_cell.angle_alpha   90.00
_cell.angle_beta   90.00
_cell.angle_gamma   90.00
#
_symmetry.space_group_name_H-M   'P 1'
#
loop_
_entity.id
_entity.type
_entity.pdbx_description
1 polymer ?
#
loop_
_entity_poly.entity_id
_entity_poly.type
_entity_poly.pdbx_seq_one_letter_code
_entity_poly.pdbx_strand_id
1 'polypeptide(L)'
;MQMRHLSFLLAPVCATWLGCAGGEPGTSPSPDTGQSPVKNSDNPNTGDGTWMGEPLAEGCAPDGGTPTGDTVFVTNTTRFITATGVVERSEPMSTGAYEVLVPNGATFTRILGTATDGGIQFTGVPSGPYYLRAGTTHVVTDERHVDVGNNRLGRADTVFSEIYETPVQVNLVNLAPWAPWQGSSLPGSSLQVASRQVDLYGGVDVFDMPYEGHTNIVSANANLWSGTGFIPVFEADKGDRLVVNQLSPMDAGTLPDGGALAYTTVVRSVEMGAFDFTPDGVTSLPITGVMQPVRMGEFPIEWRLPRYAALATDVHPSATPSIPSFYVTPAAHGLQHGWVGYSGELLSLQLPRGVSTQDFTRRLTYGNPYPSSWDMVAMAQHSFRTLQTIPDGTGTAFYVTGSVVTYDRLDNLVAGPVEPRVSPPRELSIDGVPASVPREVGSASPVISWRAPSLGSPSAYQVSFYRVESPDGFPTAGIYRRLYAPGSATQVRVPPGTLAPGGTYFVRVAAVVSPGYDVERKPFVFGEPLPFYYAEAVSSLFTTP
;
A
#
# COMPACT_ATOMS: atom_id res chain seq x y z
N MET A 1 -20.13 -5.36 -29.73
CA MET A 1 -20.84 -6.65 -29.70
C MET A 1 -20.62 -7.23 -28.30
N GLN A 2 -21.72 -7.46 -27.57
CA GLN A 2 -21.86 -7.82 -26.14
C GLN A 2 -20.61 -8.27 -25.35
N MET A 3 -20.16 -7.40 -24.43
CA MET A 3 -19.42 -7.80 -23.24
C MET A 3 -20.42 -8.28 -22.18
N ARG A 4 -20.32 -9.54 -21.75
CA ARG A 4 -21.02 -10.05 -20.58
C ARG A 4 -20.09 -9.98 -19.38
N HIS A 5 -20.31 -8.96 -18.55
CA HIS A 5 -19.97 -8.98 -17.15
C HIS A 5 -20.66 -10.18 -16.49
N LEU A 6 -19.91 -11.01 -15.75
CA LEU A 6 -20.47 -12.05 -14.92
C LEU A 6 -20.38 -11.64 -13.46
N SER A 7 -21.54 -11.16 -13.02
CA SER A 7 -21.93 -10.78 -11.68
C SER A 7 -21.91 -11.97 -10.72
N PHE A 8 -21.47 -11.71 -9.49
CA PHE A 8 -21.70 -12.56 -8.33
C PHE A 8 -23.21 -12.61 -8.01
N LEU A 9 -23.82 -13.79 -8.13
CA LEU A 9 -25.17 -14.07 -7.65
C LEU A 9 -25.09 -14.63 -6.22
N LEU A 10 -25.63 -13.88 -5.27
CA LEU A 10 -25.96 -14.32 -3.92
C LEU A 10 -27.37 -14.92 -3.92
N ALA A 11 -27.51 -16.16 -3.44
CA ALA A 11 -28.78 -16.73 -3.02
C ALA A 11 -28.74 -16.98 -1.50
N PRO A 12 -29.78 -16.58 -0.74
CA PRO A 12 -29.81 -16.68 0.72
C PRO A 12 -30.46 -17.99 1.16
N VAL A 13 -29.94 -18.61 2.22
CA VAL A 13 -30.69 -19.61 3.00
C VAL A 13 -30.61 -19.25 4.48
N CYS A 14 -31.79 -18.98 5.03
CA CYS A 14 -32.08 -18.78 6.45
C CYS A 14 -32.35 -20.12 7.17
N ALA A 15 -32.42 -20.01 8.51
CA ALA A 15 -32.91 -20.96 9.54
C ALA A 15 -31.80 -21.78 10.24
N THR A 16 -31.29 -21.35 11.40
CA THR A 16 -31.81 -21.42 12.79
C THR A 16 -31.80 -22.82 13.43
N TRP A 17 -31.00 -23.03 14.49
CA TRP A 17 -31.46 -23.33 15.87
C TRP A 17 -30.33 -23.79 16.83
N LEU A 18 -30.20 -23.05 17.93
CA LEU A 18 -30.03 -23.41 19.35
C LEU A 18 -29.30 -24.69 19.81
N GLY A 19 -28.34 -24.49 20.73
CA GLY A 19 -27.86 -25.51 21.67
C GLY A 19 -27.00 -24.90 22.79
N CYS A 20 -27.54 -24.88 24.01
CA CYS A 20 -27.02 -24.23 25.22
C CYS A 20 -25.93 -25.02 25.99
N ALA A 21 -25.38 -24.32 27.00
CA ALA A 21 -24.68 -24.79 28.21
C ALA A 21 -23.18 -25.09 28.06
N GLY A 22 -22.27 -24.70 28.96
CA GLY A 22 -22.37 -24.08 30.29
C GLY A 22 -21.10 -24.48 31.06
N GLY A 23 -20.49 -23.57 31.82
CA GLY A 23 -19.39 -23.93 32.74
C GLY A 23 -18.32 -22.85 32.94
N GLU A 24 -18.54 -21.97 33.92
CA GLU A 24 -17.50 -21.27 34.70
C GLU A 24 -17.20 -22.10 35.99
N PRO A 25 -16.27 -21.70 36.90
CA PRO A 25 -14.95 -21.09 36.76
C PRO A 25 -13.89 -21.83 37.62
N GLY A 26 -12.60 -21.48 37.49
CA GLY A 26 -11.56 -21.92 38.45
C GLY A 26 -10.24 -21.18 38.22
N THR A 27 -10.02 -20.06 38.90
CA THR A 27 -9.11 -19.90 40.06
C THR A 27 -7.63 -20.22 39.80
N SER A 28 -6.85 -19.15 39.79
CA SER A 28 -5.39 -19.09 39.91
C SER A 28 -4.86 -19.87 41.13
N PRO A 29 -3.56 -20.22 41.11
CA PRO A 29 -2.67 -19.49 42.01
C PRO A 29 -1.32 -19.10 41.37
N SER A 30 -0.85 -17.91 41.72
CA SER A 30 0.57 -17.54 41.73
C SER A 30 1.19 -18.12 43.01
N PRO A 31 2.48 -18.51 43.00
CA PRO A 31 3.43 -17.73 43.78
C PRO A 31 4.84 -17.62 43.15
N ASP A 32 5.28 -16.37 43.06
CA ASP A 32 6.43 -15.79 43.73
C ASP A 32 7.88 -16.31 43.56
N THR A 33 8.75 -15.30 43.49
CA THR A 33 10.17 -15.23 43.93
C THR A 33 11.28 -15.87 43.11
N GLY A 34 12.05 -15.01 42.44
CA GLY A 34 13.35 -15.35 41.86
C GLY A 34 14.11 -14.16 41.26
N GLN A 35 14.26 -13.06 42.00
CA GLN A 35 15.19 -11.97 41.65
C GLN A 35 16.51 -12.13 42.41
N SER A 36 17.64 -11.94 41.70
CA SER A 36 18.91 -11.38 42.21
C SER A 36 19.97 -11.30 41.08
N PRO A 37 21.03 -10.46 41.18
CA PRO A 37 21.05 -9.15 40.53
C PRO A 37 22.29 -8.95 39.64
N VAL A 38 22.27 -7.97 38.74
CA VAL A 38 23.52 -7.42 38.16
C VAL A 38 23.53 -5.92 38.36
N LYS A 39 24.53 -5.47 39.12
CA LYS A 39 24.86 -4.07 39.39
C LYS A 39 25.73 -3.48 38.28
N ASN A 40 25.49 -2.18 38.07
CA ASN A 40 26.27 -1.18 37.36
C ASN A 40 27.80 -1.31 37.45
N SER A 41 28.45 -0.92 36.35
CA SER A 41 29.62 -0.05 36.39
C SER A 41 29.57 0.97 35.27
N ASP A 42 29.90 2.21 35.64
CA ASP A 42 29.79 3.47 34.94
C ASP A 42 30.89 3.72 33.87
N ASN A 43 30.48 4.32 32.74
CA ASN A 43 31.05 5.50 32.03
C ASN A 43 32.50 5.48 31.46
N PRO A 44 32.94 6.49 30.68
CA PRO A 44 32.44 7.05 29.40
C PRO A 44 33.51 6.93 28.28
N ASN A 45 33.14 7.01 27.00
CA ASN A 45 34.09 7.41 25.96
C ASN A 45 33.40 8.27 24.89
N THR A 46 33.58 9.57 25.05
CA THR A 46 33.53 10.59 24.01
C THR A 46 34.64 10.33 23.00
N GLY A 47 34.29 9.82 21.82
CA GLY A 47 35.16 9.82 20.64
C GLY A 47 34.95 11.09 19.84
N ASP A 48 35.96 11.95 19.85
CA ASP A 48 36.10 13.15 19.06
C ASP A 48 36.17 12.81 17.57
N GLY A 49 35.17 13.29 16.83
CA GLY A 49 35.14 13.17 15.39
C GLY A 49 36.41 13.74 14.77
N THR A 50 37.22 12.89 14.16
CA THR A 50 38.02 13.12 12.94
C THR A 50 38.84 11.86 12.65
N TRP A 51 38.55 11.19 11.54
CA TRP A 51 39.52 10.29 10.92
C TRP A 51 39.38 10.36 9.40
N MET A 52 40.51 10.65 8.75
CA MET A 52 40.74 10.91 7.31
C MET A 52 40.49 12.34 6.84
N GLY A 53 41.47 13.21 7.10
CA GLY A 53 41.59 14.51 6.45
C GLY A 53 42.01 14.40 4.99
N GLU A 54 41.15 14.87 4.09
CA GLU A 54 41.46 15.76 2.97
C GLU A 54 40.15 16.51 2.61
N PRO A 55 40.19 17.81 2.28
CA PRO A 55 38.99 18.56 1.96
C PRO A 55 38.53 18.19 0.54
N LEU A 56 37.41 17.48 0.44
CA LEU A 56 36.68 17.37 -0.83
C LEU A 56 36.19 18.77 -1.21
N ALA A 57 36.50 19.17 -2.44
CA ALA A 57 36.15 20.45 -3.02
C ALA A 57 34.65 20.76 -2.87
N GLU A 58 34.34 21.92 -2.29
CA GLU A 58 33.03 22.57 -2.38
C GLU A 58 32.73 22.86 -3.85
N GLY A 59 31.68 22.23 -4.39
CA GLY A 59 31.27 22.43 -5.77
C GLY A 59 29.90 21.83 -6.08
N CYS A 60 28.88 22.68 -6.00
CA CYS A 60 27.56 22.54 -6.63
C CYS A 60 26.53 21.60 -5.97
N ALA A 61 26.31 21.70 -4.66
CA ALA A 61 24.95 21.55 -4.16
C ALA A 61 24.25 22.92 -4.28
N PRO A 62 23.02 23.02 -4.83
CA PRO A 62 22.26 24.26 -4.69
C PRO A 62 21.87 24.36 -3.22
N ASP A 63 22.62 25.17 -2.46
CA ASP A 63 22.23 25.61 -1.13
C ASP A 63 20.98 26.48 -1.26
N GLY A 64 19.82 25.83 -1.31
CA GLY A 64 18.54 26.46 -1.01
C GLY A 64 18.64 26.96 0.43
N GLY A 65 19.02 28.24 0.58
CA GLY A 65 19.42 28.83 1.85
C GLY A 65 18.50 28.44 3.01
N THR A 66 19.08 28.15 4.18
CA THR A 66 18.35 27.75 5.37
C THR A 66 17.30 28.81 5.71
N PRO A 67 16.00 28.51 5.61
CA PRO A 67 14.96 29.52 5.82
C PRO A 67 14.97 30.02 7.28
N THR A 68 15.07 31.33 7.49
CA THR A 68 14.95 31.95 8.82
C THR A 68 13.51 32.39 9.11
N GLY A 69 13.02 32.10 10.32
CA GLY A 69 11.86 32.77 10.95
C GLY A 69 10.47 32.39 10.43
N ASP A 70 10.11 32.88 9.24
CA ASP A 70 8.76 32.87 8.67
C ASP A 70 8.70 32.31 7.23
N THR A 71 9.81 31.76 6.76
CA THR A 71 9.93 31.23 5.41
C THR A 71 9.86 29.70 5.42
N VAL A 72 9.08 29.13 4.50
CA VAL A 72 9.02 27.69 4.22
C VAL A 72 9.53 27.46 2.80
N PHE A 73 10.44 26.51 2.64
CA PHE A 73 10.97 26.10 1.35
C PHE A 73 10.53 24.67 1.03
N VAL A 74 10.00 24.48 -0.18
CA VAL A 74 9.49 23.18 -0.64
C VAL A 74 10.23 22.76 -1.91
N THR A 75 10.81 21.58 -1.90
CA THR A 75 11.44 20.95 -3.07
C THR A 75 10.62 19.77 -3.55
N ASN A 76 10.87 19.32 -4.77
CA ASN A 76 10.30 18.09 -5.30
C ASN A 76 11.41 17.32 -6.01
N THR A 77 12.05 16.39 -5.30
CA THR A 77 13.16 15.59 -5.84
C THR A 77 12.75 14.12 -5.97
N THR A 78 12.60 13.67 -7.22
CA THR A 78 12.40 12.24 -7.51
C THR A 78 13.74 11.52 -7.43
N ARG A 79 13.79 10.40 -6.72
CA ARG A 79 14.98 9.54 -6.62
C ARG A 79 14.72 8.22 -7.33
N PHE A 80 15.46 8.00 -8.41
CA PHE A 80 15.35 6.82 -9.25
C PHE A 80 16.32 5.75 -8.78
N ILE A 81 15.78 4.63 -8.30
CA ILE A 81 16.54 3.48 -7.83
C ILE A 81 16.80 2.55 -9.01
N THR A 82 18.07 2.47 -9.42
CA THR A 82 18.50 1.70 -10.59
C THR A 82 19.47 0.58 -10.20
N ALA A 83 19.83 -0.27 -11.16
CA ALA A 83 20.86 -1.29 -10.97
C ALA A 83 22.25 -0.73 -10.64
N THR A 84 22.54 0.53 -11.00
CA THR A 84 23.86 1.14 -10.85
C THR A 84 23.93 2.19 -9.75
N GLY A 85 22.82 2.46 -9.06
CA GLY A 85 22.75 3.43 -7.97
C GLY A 85 21.49 4.29 -8.01
N VAL A 86 21.51 5.39 -7.25
CA VAL A 86 20.42 6.36 -7.19
C VAL A 86 20.72 7.52 -8.13
N VAL A 87 19.74 7.87 -8.96
CA VAL A 87 19.77 9.10 -9.78
C VAL A 87 18.71 10.05 -9.23
N GLU A 88 19.12 11.23 -8.82
CA GLU A 88 18.19 12.26 -8.35
C GLU A 88 17.81 13.20 -9.50
N ARG A 89 16.54 13.58 -9.55
CA ARG A 89 16.03 14.58 -10.50
C ARG A 89 15.09 15.53 -9.78
N SER A 90 15.41 16.81 -9.83
CA SER A 90 14.48 17.86 -9.41
C SER A 90 13.35 17.96 -10.43
N GLU A 91 12.11 17.83 -9.96
CA GLU A 91 10.94 17.96 -10.80
C GLU A 91 10.53 19.44 -10.91
N PRO A 92 10.08 19.88 -12.10
CA PRO A 92 9.60 21.24 -12.27
C PRO A 92 8.38 21.48 -11.38
N MET A 93 8.44 22.54 -10.58
CA MET A 93 7.35 22.96 -9.71
C MET A 93 6.67 24.19 -10.30
N SER A 94 5.37 24.09 -10.60
CA SER A 94 4.60 25.22 -11.09
C SER A 94 4.03 26.06 -9.96
N THR A 95 4.11 27.38 -10.10
CA THR A 95 3.47 28.32 -9.18
C THR A 95 1.96 28.09 -9.16
N GLY A 96 1.38 27.96 -7.96
CA GLY A 96 -0.06 27.72 -7.77
C GLY A 96 -0.49 26.26 -7.66
N ALA A 97 0.39 25.29 -7.96
CA ALA A 97 0.16 23.87 -7.64
C ALA A 97 0.39 23.55 -6.15
N TYR A 98 1.08 24.47 -5.45
CA TYR A 98 1.42 24.38 -4.04
C TYR A 98 0.91 25.60 -3.27
N GLU A 99 0.41 25.38 -2.07
CA GLU A 99 -0.06 26.44 -1.17
C GLU A 99 0.17 26.04 0.28
N VAL A 100 0.43 27.04 1.12
CA VAL A 100 0.44 26.89 2.57
C VAL A 100 -0.88 27.41 3.11
N LEU A 101 -1.56 26.60 3.92
CA LEU A 101 -2.80 26.96 4.60
C LEU A 101 -2.53 26.99 6.11
N VAL A 102 -2.64 28.18 6.69
CA VAL A 102 -2.43 28.39 8.13
C VAL A 102 -3.79 28.42 8.82
N PRO A 103 -4.09 27.50 9.75
CA PRO A 103 -5.35 27.51 10.47
C PRO A 103 -5.56 28.82 11.27
N ASN A 104 -6.74 29.42 11.15
CA ASN A 104 -7.17 30.58 11.93
C ASN A 104 -8.57 30.32 12.51
N GLY A 105 -8.61 29.55 13.61
CA GLY A 105 -9.85 29.08 14.22
C GLY A 105 -10.62 28.11 13.30
N ALA A 106 -11.71 28.60 12.70
CA ALA A 106 -12.56 27.82 11.81
C ALA A 106 -12.17 27.95 10.31
N THR A 107 -11.31 28.91 9.98
CA THR A 107 -10.90 29.20 8.59
C THR A 107 -9.41 28.95 8.39
N PHE A 108 -8.91 29.21 7.18
CA PHE A 108 -7.50 29.13 6.84
C PHE A 108 -7.05 30.41 6.16
N THR A 109 -5.90 30.92 6.56
CA THR A 109 -5.15 31.93 5.80
C THR A 109 -4.34 31.21 4.73
N ARG A 110 -4.58 31.57 3.47
CA ARG A 110 -3.87 31.01 2.32
C ARG A 110 -2.63 31.83 2.00
N ILE A 111 -1.48 31.17 1.92
CA ILE A 111 -0.19 31.75 1.52
C ILE A 111 0.25 31.07 0.23
N LEU A 112 0.50 31.89 -0.79
CA LEU A 112 0.97 31.44 -2.09
C LEU A 112 2.49 31.45 -2.13
N GLY A 113 3.07 30.42 -2.74
CA GLY A 113 4.51 30.32 -2.91
C GLY A 113 4.99 31.06 -4.16
N THR A 114 6.26 31.46 -4.13
CA THR A 114 6.98 32.00 -5.28
C THR A 114 7.99 30.97 -5.74
N ALA A 115 8.03 30.71 -7.05
CA ALA A 115 9.04 29.82 -7.61
C ALA A 115 10.44 30.45 -7.49
N THR A 116 11.41 29.64 -7.12
CA THR A 116 12.82 29.99 -6.90
C THR A 116 13.70 28.89 -7.48
N ASP A 117 15.01 29.11 -7.56
CA ASP A 117 15.93 28.06 -7.97
C ASP A 117 15.84 26.85 -7.02
N GLY A 118 15.46 25.70 -7.56
CA GLY A 118 15.38 24.44 -6.82
C GLY A 118 14.07 24.17 -6.06
N GLY A 119 13.09 25.08 -6.04
CA GLY A 119 11.85 24.84 -5.31
C GLY A 119 10.87 26.02 -5.26
N ILE A 120 9.91 25.92 -4.35
CA ILE A 120 8.91 26.95 -4.05
C ILE A 120 9.17 27.53 -2.65
N GLN A 121 9.31 28.84 -2.57
CA GLN A 121 9.46 29.57 -1.31
C GLN A 121 8.15 30.25 -0.91
N PHE A 122 7.73 30.05 0.34
CA PHE A 122 6.60 30.72 0.97
C PHE A 122 7.12 31.66 2.06
N THR A 123 6.70 32.92 2.06
CA THR A 123 7.07 33.91 3.07
C THR A 123 5.87 34.31 3.92
N GLY A 124 6.12 34.81 5.14
CA GLY A 124 5.05 35.20 6.07
C GLY A 124 4.28 34.01 6.68
N VAL A 125 4.86 32.80 6.68
CA VAL A 125 4.30 31.63 7.35
C VAL A 125 4.58 31.74 8.85
N PRO A 126 3.55 31.88 9.71
CA PRO A 126 3.77 32.00 11.16
C PRO A 126 4.47 30.78 11.76
N SER A 127 5.05 30.94 12.94
CA SER A 127 5.55 29.80 13.74
C SER A 127 4.41 28.85 14.11
N GLY A 128 4.68 27.55 14.07
CA GLY A 128 3.70 26.50 14.39
C GLY A 128 3.20 25.75 13.15
N PRO A 129 2.27 24.81 13.36
CA PRO A 129 1.84 23.89 12.31
C PRO A 129 1.01 24.59 11.24
N TYR A 130 1.27 24.21 9.99
CA TYR A 130 0.52 24.63 8.81
C TYR A 130 0.21 23.41 7.94
N TYR A 131 -0.62 23.61 6.92
CA TYR A 131 -0.95 22.58 5.94
C TYR A 131 -0.25 22.94 4.62
N LEU A 132 0.71 22.13 4.20
CA LEU A 132 1.26 22.20 2.85
C LEU A 132 0.36 21.40 1.91
N ARG A 133 -0.19 22.04 0.88
CA ARG A 133 -0.88 21.34 -0.21
C ARG A 133 0.09 21.07 -1.35
N ALA A 134 0.13 19.82 -1.80
CA ALA A 134 0.80 19.38 -3.02
C ALA A 134 -0.19 18.56 -3.85
N GLY A 135 -0.75 19.16 -4.91
CA GLY A 135 -1.80 18.54 -5.73
C GLY A 135 -3.09 18.25 -4.94
N THR A 136 -3.41 16.97 -4.77
CA THR A 136 -4.59 16.46 -4.03
C THR A 136 -4.27 16.04 -2.59
N THR A 137 -3.02 16.21 -2.16
CA THR A 137 -2.54 15.79 -0.84
C THR A 137 -2.18 17.01 0.01
N HIS A 138 -2.47 16.91 1.32
CA HIS A 138 -2.05 17.87 2.32
C HIS A 138 -1.07 17.24 3.29
N VAL A 139 -0.16 18.03 3.85
CA VAL A 139 0.81 17.62 4.86
C VAL A 139 0.74 18.61 6.00
N VAL A 140 0.42 18.13 7.20
CA VAL A 140 0.47 18.93 8.42
C VAL A 140 1.88 18.83 8.98
N THR A 141 2.55 19.96 9.10
CA THR A 141 3.94 20.05 9.51
C THR A 141 4.23 21.46 10.05
N ASP A 142 5.25 21.60 10.88
CA ASP A 142 5.83 22.89 11.24
C ASP A 142 7.25 23.10 10.68
N GLU A 143 7.74 22.12 9.92
CA GLU A 143 9.05 22.15 9.27
C GLU A 143 9.19 23.32 8.32
N ARG A 144 10.41 23.83 8.18
CA ARG A 144 10.68 24.95 7.24
C ARG A 144 11.27 24.49 5.92
N HIS A 145 11.62 23.21 5.82
CA HIS A 145 12.11 22.59 4.60
C HIS A 145 11.39 21.26 4.39
N VAL A 146 10.65 21.15 3.29
CA VAL A 146 9.86 19.95 2.97
C VAL A 146 10.18 19.49 1.55
N ASP A 147 10.63 18.25 1.40
CA ASP A 147 10.80 17.59 0.11
C ASP A 147 9.56 16.75 -0.19
N VAL A 148 8.73 17.22 -1.12
CA VAL A 148 7.54 16.50 -1.61
C VAL A 148 7.88 15.59 -2.80
N GLY A 149 9.15 15.26 -2.99
CA GLY A 149 9.58 14.22 -3.92
C GLY A 149 9.23 12.80 -3.44
N ASN A 150 9.43 11.83 -4.33
CA ASN A 150 9.22 10.40 -4.05
C ASN A 150 10.40 9.57 -4.58
N ASN A 151 10.42 8.29 -4.21
CA ASN A 151 11.35 7.34 -4.80
C ASN A 151 10.62 6.53 -5.88
N ARG A 152 11.32 6.25 -6.98
CA ARG A 152 10.81 5.46 -8.10
C ARG A 152 11.79 4.37 -8.47
N LEU A 153 11.27 3.23 -8.89
CA LEU A 153 12.08 2.18 -9.48
C LEU A 153 12.42 2.54 -10.94
N GLY A 154 13.55 2.09 -11.45
CA GLY A 154 13.88 2.22 -12.87
C GLY A 154 14.58 3.53 -13.24
N ARG A 155 14.78 3.74 -14.55
CA ARG A 155 15.58 4.84 -15.11
C ARG A 155 14.87 6.18 -14.96
N ALA A 156 15.66 7.24 -14.77
CA ALA A 156 15.12 8.60 -14.63
C ALA A 156 14.50 9.13 -15.94
N ASP A 157 15.00 8.70 -17.09
CA ASP A 157 14.59 9.16 -18.41
C ASP A 157 13.53 8.26 -19.08
N THR A 158 12.87 7.38 -18.32
CA THR A 158 11.75 6.57 -18.83
C THR A 158 10.61 7.47 -19.29
N VAL A 159 10.14 7.22 -20.52
CA VAL A 159 8.95 7.86 -21.08
C VAL A 159 7.76 6.93 -20.87
N PHE A 160 6.66 7.47 -20.36
CA PHE A 160 5.41 6.75 -20.18
C PHE A 160 4.40 7.14 -21.26
N SER A 161 3.65 6.15 -21.75
CA SER A 161 2.51 6.38 -22.65
C SER A 161 1.32 6.99 -21.90
N GLU A 162 0.21 7.24 -22.59
CA GLU A 162 -1.08 7.66 -21.98
C GLU A 162 -2.03 6.47 -21.75
N ILE A 163 -1.57 5.24 -22.00
CA ILE A 163 -2.37 4.03 -21.88
C ILE A 163 -1.87 3.17 -20.72
N TYR A 164 -2.81 2.56 -20.00
CA TYR A 164 -2.54 1.63 -18.91
C TYR A 164 -2.80 0.17 -19.31
N GLU A 165 -3.20 -0.05 -20.56
CA GLU A 165 -3.55 -1.35 -21.11
C GLU A 165 -3.13 -1.42 -22.60
N THR A 166 -2.54 -2.54 -23.05
CA THR A 166 -2.04 -2.71 -24.43
C THR A 166 -2.16 -4.15 -24.92
N PRO A 167 -2.62 -4.38 -26.17
CA PRO A 167 -2.77 -5.74 -26.69
C PRO A 167 -1.44 -6.49 -26.68
N VAL A 168 -1.50 -7.80 -26.52
CA VAL A 168 -0.33 -8.68 -26.41
C VAL A 168 -0.46 -9.84 -27.38
N GLN A 169 0.66 -10.19 -28.02
CA GLN A 169 0.80 -11.47 -28.71
C GLN A 169 1.62 -12.42 -27.84
N VAL A 170 0.98 -13.44 -27.28
CA VAL A 170 1.62 -14.43 -26.40
C VAL A 170 2.03 -15.65 -27.21
N ASN A 171 3.30 -16.04 -27.09
CA ASN A 171 3.88 -17.26 -27.62
C ASN A 171 4.87 -17.84 -26.59
N LEU A 172 4.32 -18.52 -25.59
CA LEU A 172 5.07 -19.10 -24.48
C LEU A 172 5.01 -20.62 -24.57
N VAL A 173 6.15 -21.28 -24.37
CA VAL A 173 6.26 -22.74 -24.31
C VAL A 173 6.95 -23.19 -23.02
N ASN A 174 6.82 -24.47 -22.68
CA ASN A 174 7.40 -25.06 -21.46
C ASN A 174 6.83 -24.44 -20.16
N LEU A 175 5.56 -24.05 -20.19
CA LEU A 175 4.82 -23.71 -18.98
C LEU A 175 4.70 -24.94 -18.07
N ALA A 176 4.56 -24.70 -16.76
CA ALA A 176 3.97 -25.69 -15.86
C ALA A 176 2.52 -25.98 -16.31
N PRO A 177 2.00 -27.20 -16.07
CA PRO A 177 0.62 -27.56 -16.42
C PRO A 177 -0.37 -26.48 -15.96
N TRP A 178 -1.15 -25.96 -16.91
CA TRP A 178 -2.12 -24.91 -16.61
C TRP A 178 -3.22 -25.42 -15.68
N ALA A 179 -3.51 -24.67 -14.62
CA ALA A 179 -4.57 -24.98 -13.67
C ALA A 179 -5.73 -23.99 -13.84
N PRO A 180 -6.97 -24.44 -14.04
CA PRO A 180 -8.12 -23.54 -14.12
C PRO A 180 -8.40 -22.89 -12.76
N TRP A 181 -8.90 -21.66 -12.79
CA TRP A 181 -9.39 -20.99 -11.58
C TRP A 181 -10.67 -21.66 -11.07
N GLN A 182 -10.72 -21.98 -9.78
CA GLN A 182 -11.91 -22.58 -9.15
C GLN A 182 -12.50 -21.69 -8.03
N GLY A 183 -11.69 -20.79 -7.47
CA GLY A 183 -12.14 -19.88 -6.41
C GLY A 183 -10.96 -19.16 -5.75
N SER A 184 -11.24 -18.31 -4.77
CA SER A 184 -10.18 -17.61 -4.01
C SER A 184 -9.32 -18.55 -3.17
N SER A 185 -9.89 -19.67 -2.69
CA SER A 185 -9.16 -20.70 -1.95
C SER A 185 -8.48 -21.73 -2.86
N LEU A 186 -8.79 -21.72 -4.16
CA LEU A 186 -8.22 -22.60 -5.17
C LEU A 186 -7.93 -21.77 -6.43
N PRO A 187 -6.92 -20.88 -6.36
CA PRO A 187 -6.58 -20.02 -7.48
C PRO A 187 -6.07 -20.84 -8.66
N GLY A 188 -6.24 -20.31 -9.88
CA GLY A 188 -5.71 -20.92 -11.09
C GLY A 188 -4.30 -20.44 -11.43
N SER A 189 -3.78 -20.92 -12.56
CA SER A 189 -2.57 -20.35 -13.16
C SER A 189 -2.84 -18.96 -13.75
N SER A 190 -1.83 -18.10 -13.75
CA SER A 190 -1.88 -16.78 -14.36
C SER A 190 -0.52 -16.37 -14.92
N LEU A 191 -0.51 -15.33 -15.75
CA LEU A 191 0.70 -14.69 -16.26
C LEU A 191 0.83 -13.29 -15.69
N GLN A 192 2.05 -12.96 -15.29
CA GLN A 192 2.44 -11.66 -14.77
C GLN A 192 3.68 -11.18 -15.51
N VAL A 193 3.80 -9.87 -15.71
CA VAL A 193 5.02 -9.26 -16.22
C VAL A 193 5.59 -8.25 -15.24
N ALA A 194 6.90 -8.07 -15.30
CA ALA A 194 7.58 -7.03 -14.54
C ALA A 194 8.80 -6.49 -15.32
N SER A 195 9.09 -5.20 -15.15
CA SER A 195 10.34 -4.58 -15.57
C SER A 195 10.90 -3.70 -14.46
N ARG A 196 12.19 -3.91 -14.17
CA ARG A 196 12.95 -3.15 -13.18
C ARG A 196 13.63 -1.92 -13.75
N GLN A 197 13.77 -1.85 -15.07
CA GLN A 197 14.40 -0.73 -15.76
C GLN A 197 13.43 0.42 -15.97
N VAL A 198 12.12 0.14 -16.10
CA VAL A 198 11.12 1.13 -16.50
C VAL A 198 9.86 1.13 -15.62
N ASP A 199 9.95 0.59 -14.40
CA ASP A 199 8.85 0.56 -13.41
C ASP A 199 7.53 0.01 -13.96
N LEU A 200 7.58 -1.21 -14.47
CA LEU A 200 6.38 -1.92 -14.94
C LEU A 200 6.11 -3.12 -14.06
N TYR A 201 4.87 -3.24 -13.62
CA TYR A 201 4.29 -4.51 -13.18
C TYR A 201 2.88 -4.61 -13.78
N GLY A 202 2.46 -5.82 -14.15
CA GLY A 202 1.14 -6.02 -14.74
C GLY A 202 0.74 -7.47 -14.88
N GLY A 203 -0.55 -7.72 -15.10
CA GLY A 203 -1.09 -9.03 -15.44
C GLY A 203 -1.30 -9.16 -16.95
N VAL A 204 -1.21 -10.39 -17.47
CA VAL A 204 -1.58 -10.70 -18.86
C VAL A 204 -2.87 -11.49 -18.85
N ASP A 205 -3.94 -10.88 -19.35
CA ASP A 205 -5.22 -11.52 -19.55
C ASP A 205 -5.23 -12.22 -20.91
N VAL A 206 -5.27 -13.55 -20.91
CA VAL A 206 -5.39 -14.37 -22.13
C VAL A 206 -6.85 -14.78 -22.27
N PHE A 207 -7.53 -14.23 -23.28
CA PHE A 207 -8.96 -14.46 -23.47
C PHE A 207 -9.26 -15.80 -24.16
N ASP A 208 -8.28 -16.33 -24.91
CA ASP A 208 -8.30 -17.71 -25.38
C ASP A 208 -7.82 -18.63 -24.24
N MET A 209 -8.71 -18.89 -23.27
CA MET A 209 -8.37 -19.61 -22.03
C MET A 209 -7.60 -20.92 -22.30
N PRO A 210 -6.37 -21.09 -21.75
CA PRO A 210 -5.64 -22.34 -21.86
C PRO A 210 -6.41 -23.47 -21.17
N TYR A 211 -6.46 -24.64 -21.79
CA TYR A 211 -7.08 -25.81 -21.17
C TYR A 211 -6.22 -26.33 -20.01
N GLU A 212 -6.87 -27.01 -19.07
CA GLU A 212 -6.19 -27.70 -17.97
C GLU A 212 -5.08 -28.61 -18.50
N GLY A 213 -3.90 -28.56 -17.87
CA GLY A 213 -2.75 -29.37 -18.24
C GLY A 213 -1.91 -28.82 -19.41
N HIS A 214 -2.35 -27.77 -20.11
CA HIS A 214 -1.57 -27.17 -21.18
C HIS A 214 -0.22 -26.64 -20.70
N THR A 215 0.81 -26.82 -21.53
CA THR A 215 2.20 -26.39 -21.26
C THR A 215 2.73 -25.41 -22.31
N ASN A 216 1.85 -24.87 -23.15
CA ASN A 216 2.11 -23.81 -24.11
C ASN A 216 0.89 -22.89 -24.23
N ILE A 217 1.12 -21.63 -24.60
CA ILE A 217 0.10 -20.63 -24.91
C ILE A 217 0.54 -19.92 -26.19
N VAL A 218 -0.31 -19.97 -27.21
CA VAL A 218 -0.17 -19.20 -28.45
C VAL A 218 -1.48 -18.47 -28.69
N SER A 219 -1.51 -17.16 -28.46
CA SER A 219 -2.72 -16.33 -28.62
C SER A 219 -2.35 -14.90 -29.00
N ALA A 220 -3.15 -14.30 -29.89
CA ALA A 220 -3.14 -12.86 -30.17
C ALA A 220 -4.34 -12.14 -29.52
N ASN A 221 -5.17 -12.88 -28.79
CA ASN A 221 -6.34 -12.38 -28.08
C ASN A 221 -5.99 -12.28 -26.59
N ALA A 222 -5.07 -11.38 -26.28
CA ALA A 222 -4.60 -11.14 -24.93
C ALA A 222 -4.32 -9.65 -24.71
N ASN A 223 -4.33 -9.24 -23.45
CA ASN A 223 -4.05 -7.87 -23.03
C ASN A 223 -3.08 -7.83 -21.86
N LEU A 224 -2.23 -6.81 -21.83
CA LEU A 224 -1.44 -6.45 -20.66
C LEU A 224 -2.05 -5.22 -20.04
N TRP A 225 -2.46 -5.30 -18.77
CA TRP A 225 -2.77 -4.14 -17.95
C TRP A 225 -1.60 -3.84 -17.01
N SER A 226 -1.31 -2.56 -16.77
CA SER A 226 -0.27 -2.11 -15.85
C SER A 226 -0.84 -1.79 -14.48
N GLY A 227 -0.24 -2.38 -13.44
CA GLY A 227 -0.51 -2.10 -12.04
C GLY A 227 0.30 -0.92 -11.47
N THR A 228 1.33 -0.46 -12.17
CA THR A 228 2.16 0.70 -11.77
C THR A 228 1.73 2.01 -12.42
N GLY A 229 0.70 1.99 -13.27
CA GLY A 229 0.13 3.18 -13.93
C GLY A 229 0.18 3.07 -15.44
N PHE A 230 0.64 4.12 -16.13
CA PHE A 230 0.79 4.06 -17.57
C PHE A 230 1.92 3.09 -17.98
N ILE A 231 1.81 2.52 -19.18
CA ILE A 231 2.81 1.58 -19.69
C ILE A 231 4.02 2.38 -20.21
N PRO A 232 5.25 2.03 -19.83
CA PRO A 232 6.45 2.71 -20.31
C PRO A 232 6.79 2.33 -21.76
N VAL A 233 7.52 3.23 -22.42
CA VAL A 233 8.22 2.92 -23.67
C VAL A 233 9.46 2.09 -23.32
N PHE A 234 9.62 0.95 -24.00
CA PHE A 234 10.81 0.11 -23.89
C PHE A 234 11.81 0.54 -24.97
N GLU A 235 13.08 0.67 -24.57
CA GLU A 235 14.19 1.05 -25.43
C GLU A 235 15.31 0.00 -25.33
N ALA A 236 15.55 -0.73 -26.43
CA ALA A 236 16.50 -1.83 -26.48
C ALA A 236 17.93 -1.37 -26.16
N ASP A 237 18.33 -0.21 -26.69
CA ASP A 237 19.66 0.39 -26.51
C ASP A 237 19.93 0.83 -25.07
N LYS A 238 18.87 1.03 -24.26
CA LYS A 238 18.97 1.31 -22.82
C LYS A 238 18.90 0.05 -21.96
N GLY A 239 18.75 -1.11 -22.60
CA GLY A 239 18.72 -2.41 -21.94
C GLY A 239 17.41 -2.70 -21.22
N ASP A 240 16.30 -2.10 -21.66
CA ASP A 240 14.99 -2.33 -21.08
C ASP A 240 14.51 -3.75 -21.37
N ARG A 241 14.08 -4.46 -20.33
CA ARG A 241 13.73 -5.88 -20.40
C ARG A 241 12.41 -6.15 -19.70
N LEU A 242 11.77 -7.23 -20.10
CA LEU A 242 10.54 -7.73 -19.49
C LEU A 242 10.78 -9.13 -18.94
N VAL A 243 10.43 -9.35 -17.68
CA VAL A 243 10.35 -10.68 -17.09
C VAL A 243 8.90 -11.11 -17.13
N VAL A 244 8.63 -12.31 -17.64
CA VAL A 244 7.31 -12.92 -17.69
C VAL A 244 7.29 -14.11 -16.77
N ASN A 245 6.42 -14.08 -15.77
CA ASN A 245 6.26 -15.09 -14.76
C ASN A 245 4.95 -15.86 -14.98
N GLN A 246 5.02 -17.18 -14.91
CA GLN A 246 3.85 -18.01 -14.71
C GLN A 246 3.68 -18.25 -13.21
N LEU A 247 2.54 -17.83 -12.69
CA LEU A 247 2.09 -18.20 -11.37
C LEU A 247 1.19 -19.44 -11.49
N SER A 248 1.33 -20.37 -10.56
CA SER A 248 0.48 -21.57 -10.49
C SER A 248 0.13 -21.92 -9.05
N PRO A 249 -1.01 -22.60 -8.85
CA PRO A 249 -1.42 -23.00 -7.51
C PRO A 249 -0.48 -24.01 -6.89
N MET A 250 -0.25 -23.87 -5.59
CA MET A 250 0.40 -24.83 -4.71
C MET A 250 -0.51 -25.13 -3.52
N ASP A 251 -0.50 -26.38 -3.07
CA ASP A 251 -1.28 -26.83 -1.93
C ASP A 251 -0.83 -26.13 -0.63
N ALA A 252 -1.79 -25.63 0.13
CA ALA A 252 -1.63 -25.11 1.49
C ALA A 252 -2.43 -25.93 2.51
N GLY A 253 -2.85 -27.14 2.13
CA GLY A 253 -3.58 -28.08 2.97
C GLY A 253 -5.07 -27.78 3.00
N THR A 254 -5.71 -27.99 4.16
CA THR A 254 -7.15 -27.81 4.31
C THR A 254 -7.51 -26.64 5.23
N LEU A 255 -8.66 -26.04 4.94
CA LEU A 255 -9.37 -25.10 5.79
C LEU A 255 -9.99 -25.80 7.00
N PRO A 256 -10.43 -25.05 8.04
CA PRO A 256 -11.09 -25.62 9.21
C PRO A 256 -12.38 -26.39 8.91
N ASP A 257 -13.07 -26.04 7.81
CA ASP A 257 -14.27 -26.74 7.33
C ASP A 257 -13.96 -27.98 6.47
N GLY A 258 -12.67 -28.31 6.29
CA GLY A 258 -12.19 -29.42 5.47
C GLY A 258 -12.02 -29.09 3.98
N GLY A 259 -12.38 -27.88 3.54
CA GLY A 259 -12.17 -27.44 2.16
C GLY A 259 -10.68 -27.38 1.79
N ALA A 260 -10.34 -27.66 0.54
CA ALA A 260 -8.96 -27.52 0.07
C ALA A 260 -8.55 -26.03 0.01
N LEU A 261 -7.28 -25.77 0.33
CA LEU A 261 -6.67 -24.46 0.29
C LEU A 261 -5.41 -24.52 -0.57
N ALA A 262 -5.30 -23.60 -1.51
CA ALA A 262 -4.12 -23.36 -2.31
C ALA A 262 -3.78 -21.88 -2.35
N TYR A 263 -2.54 -21.59 -2.70
CA TYR A 263 -2.00 -20.25 -2.94
C TYR A 263 -1.28 -20.24 -4.29
N THR A 264 -0.99 -19.07 -4.86
CA THR A 264 -0.19 -19.02 -6.09
C THR A 264 1.25 -18.66 -5.80
N THR A 265 2.16 -19.21 -6.60
CA THR A 265 3.56 -18.78 -6.63
C THR A 265 4.13 -18.89 -8.03
N VAL A 266 5.20 -18.15 -8.32
CA VAL A 266 5.96 -18.28 -9.56
C VAL A 266 6.54 -19.70 -9.65
N VAL A 267 6.19 -20.43 -10.71
CA VAL A 267 6.72 -21.79 -10.96
C VAL A 267 7.62 -21.85 -12.18
N ARG A 268 7.40 -20.92 -13.12
CA ARG A 268 8.21 -20.76 -14.32
C ARG A 268 8.38 -19.28 -14.63
N SER A 269 9.49 -18.93 -15.26
CA SER A 269 9.76 -17.56 -15.70
C SER A 269 10.59 -17.54 -16.98
N VAL A 270 10.50 -16.45 -17.72
CA VAL A 270 11.42 -16.11 -18.81
C VAL A 270 11.74 -14.62 -18.73
N GLU A 271 13.03 -14.29 -18.81
CA GLU A 271 13.48 -12.91 -19.05
C GLU A 271 13.65 -12.73 -20.55
N MET A 272 12.92 -11.79 -21.14
CA MET A 272 13.08 -11.40 -22.53
C MET A 272 14.38 -10.61 -22.70
N GLY A 273 14.99 -10.74 -23.89
CA GLY A 273 16.08 -9.85 -24.29
C GLY A 273 15.62 -8.39 -24.33
N ALA A 274 16.55 -7.44 -24.46
CA ALA A 274 16.16 -6.04 -24.60
C ALA A 274 15.43 -5.81 -25.94
N PHE A 275 14.41 -4.95 -25.95
CA PHE A 275 13.57 -4.69 -27.13
C PHE A 275 13.01 -3.27 -27.13
N ASP A 276 12.60 -2.81 -28.30
CA ASP A 276 11.87 -1.56 -28.47
C ASP A 276 10.36 -1.83 -28.48
N PHE A 277 9.60 -1.04 -27.73
CA PHE A 277 8.14 -1.08 -27.78
C PHE A 277 7.54 0.25 -27.32
N THR A 278 6.67 0.81 -28.16
CA THR A 278 5.90 2.01 -27.84
C THR A 278 4.43 1.63 -27.72
N PRO A 279 3.85 1.70 -26.51
CA PRO A 279 2.43 1.40 -26.32
C PRO A 279 1.57 2.46 -27.01
N ASP A 280 0.78 2.05 -28.02
CA ASP A 280 -0.15 2.91 -28.78
C ASP A 280 -1.62 2.45 -28.70
N GLY A 281 -1.87 1.36 -27.97
CA GLY A 281 -3.19 0.75 -27.75
C GLY A 281 -3.64 -0.19 -28.88
N VAL A 282 -2.83 -0.35 -29.93
CA VAL A 282 -3.18 -1.14 -31.13
C VAL A 282 -2.10 -2.15 -31.49
N THR A 283 -0.83 -1.73 -31.45
CA THR A 283 0.34 -2.56 -31.70
C THR A 283 0.52 -3.55 -30.56
N SER A 284 0.52 -4.84 -30.89
CA SER A 284 0.67 -5.88 -29.89
C SER A 284 2.11 -5.98 -29.36
N LEU A 285 2.28 -6.00 -28.04
CA LEU A 285 3.54 -6.35 -27.39
C LEU A 285 3.84 -7.85 -27.62
N PRO A 286 4.96 -8.23 -28.27
CA PRO A 286 5.28 -9.63 -28.45
C PRO A 286 5.87 -10.22 -27.15
N ILE A 287 5.11 -11.08 -26.47
CA ILE A 287 5.60 -11.91 -25.36
C ILE A 287 5.94 -13.29 -25.89
N THR A 288 7.22 -13.54 -26.15
CA THR A 288 7.69 -14.82 -26.70
C THR A 288 8.84 -15.38 -25.87
N GLY A 289 8.81 -16.68 -25.56
CA GLY A 289 9.89 -17.30 -24.81
C GLY A 289 9.67 -18.76 -24.41
N VAL A 290 10.77 -19.40 -24.02
CA VAL A 290 10.77 -20.74 -23.42
C VAL A 290 10.88 -20.57 -21.90
N MET A 291 9.78 -20.83 -21.21
CA MET A 291 9.68 -20.67 -19.76
C MET A 291 10.58 -21.68 -19.04
N GLN A 292 11.36 -21.23 -18.05
CA GLN A 292 12.28 -22.06 -17.28
C GLN A 292 11.78 -22.26 -15.84
N PRO A 293 12.03 -23.43 -15.21
CA PRO A 293 11.85 -23.60 -13.77
C PRO A 293 12.62 -22.53 -12.98
N VAL A 294 11.98 -22.01 -11.94
CA VAL A 294 12.60 -21.05 -11.03
C VAL A 294 13.13 -21.75 -9.78
N ARG A 295 14.06 -21.10 -9.08
CA ARG A 295 14.52 -21.60 -7.79
C ARG A 295 13.42 -21.43 -6.76
N MET A 296 13.06 -22.51 -6.07
CA MET A 296 12.11 -22.46 -4.96
C MET A 296 12.83 -22.12 -3.65
N GLY A 297 12.28 -21.16 -2.90
CA GLY A 297 12.55 -20.92 -1.49
C GLY A 297 11.42 -21.45 -0.63
N GLU A 298 11.67 -21.62 0.67
CA GLU A 298 10.67 -22.07 1.65
C GLU A 298 10.75 -21.26 2.93
N PHE A 299 9.62 -21.10 3.61
CA PHE A 299 9.55 -20.46 4.92
C PHE A 299 8.40 -21.03 5.77
N PRO A 300 8.57 -21.15 7.09
CA PRO A 300 7.45 -21.38 7.98
C PRO A 300 6.65 -20.09 8.16
N ILE A 301 5.33 -20.21 8.34
CA ILE A 301 4.48 -19.11 8.78
C ILE A 301 3.61 -19.59 9.94
N GLU A 302 3.54 -18.77 10.98
CA GLU A 302 2.58 -18.90 12.08
C GLU A 302 1.82 -17.58 12.19
N TRP A 303 0.62 -17.52 11.63
CA TRP A 303 -0.16 -16.29 11.55
C TRP A 303 -1.31 -16.29 12.54
N ARG A 304 -1.27 -15.37 13.50
CA ARG A 304 -2.26 -15.22 14.58
C ARG A 304 -3.50 -14.45 14.12
N LEU A 305 -4.27 -15.02 13.20
CA LEU A 305 -5.47 -14.37 12.65
C LEU A 305 -6.48 -13.88 13.72
N PRO A 306 -6.71 -14.57 14.86
CA PRO A 306 -7.62 -14.08 15.91
C PRO A 306 -7.19 -12.73 16.49
N ARG A 307 -5.89 -12.43 16.52
CA ARG A 307 -5.37 -11.13 16.99
C ARG A 307 -5.76 -9.99 16.06
N TYR A 308 -5.79 -10.24 14.75
CA TYR A 308 -6.29 -9.27 13.78
C TYR A 308 -7.82 -9.13 13.90
N ALA A 309 -8.55 -10.25 13.96
CA ALA A 309 -10.01 -10.24 14.06
C ALA A 309 -10.53 -9.45 15.27
N ALA A 310 -9.80 -9.51 16.40
CA ALA A 310 -10.12 -8.77 17.62
C ALA A 310 -10.11 -7.23 17.44
N LEU A 311 -9.43 -6.71 16.40
CA LEU A 311 -9.39 -5.27 16.10
C LEU A 311 -10.62 -4.77 15.34
N ALA A 312 -11.58 -5.63 14.98
CA ALA A 312 -12.73 -5.24 14.16
C ALA A 312 -13.49 -4.03 14.73
N THR A 313 -13.77 -4.03 16.05
CA THR A 313 -14.51 -2.92 16.68
C THR A 313 -13.72 -1.62 16.75
N ASP A 314 -12.38 -1.69 16.72
CA ASP A 314 -11.52 -0.51 16.63
C ASP A 314 -11.53 0.08 15.20
N VAL A 315 -11.74 -0.76 14.18
CA VAL A 315 -11.90 -0.30 12.78
C VAL A 315 -13.23 0.44 12.61
N HIS A 316 -14.34 -0.20 13.02
CA HIS A 316 -15.68 0.39 13.05
C HIS A 316 -16.59 -0.49 13.94
N PRO A 317 -17.54 0.08 14.72
CA PRO A 317 -18.39 -0.72 15.63
C PRO A 317 -19.18 -1.86 14.98
N SER A 318 -19.53 -1.74 13.70
CA SER A 318 -20.20 -2.78 12.90
C SER A 318 -19.29 -3.45 11.85
N ALA A 319 -17.98 -3.25 11.93
CA ALA A 319 -17.05 -3.96 11.06
C ALA A 319 -17.07 -5.45 11.33
N THR A 320 -16.92 -6.22 10.25
CA THR A 320 -16.69 -7.66 10.32
C THR A 320 -15.33 -7.99 9.69
N PRO A 321 -14.58 -8.94 10.25
CA PRO A 321 -13.38 -9.48 9.60
C PRO A 321 -13.70 -9.95 8.18
N SER A 322 -12.85 -9.57 7.22
CA SER A 322 -12.97 -9.95 5.82
C SER A 322 -11.78 -10.86 5.44
N ILE A 323 -11.24 -10.71 4.24
CA ILE A 323 -10.20 -11.58 3.67
C ILE A 323 -8.85 -11.23 4.31
N PRO A 324 -8.17 -12.20 4.95
CA PRO A 324 -6.74 -12.14 5.22
C PRO A 324 -5.96 -12.50 3.96
N SER A 325 -4.90 -11.75 3.68
CA SER A 325 -3.96 -12.04 2.59
C SER A 325 -2.50 -11.94 3.02
N PHE A 326 -1.68 -12.82 2.46
CA PHE A 326 -0.23 -12.84 2.66
C PHE A 326 0.47 -12.85 1.30
N TYR A 327 1.45 -11.98 1.13
CA TYR A 327 2.20 -11.85 -0.11
C TYR A 327 3.70 -11.90 0.16
N VAL A 328 4.45 -12.40 -0.82
CA VAL A 328 5.90 -12.26 -0.89
C VAL A 328 6.24 -11.56 -2.20
N THR A 329 7.05 -10.52 -2.14
CA THR A 329 7.43 -9.68 -3.27
C THR A 329 8.95 -9.48 -3.25
N PRO A 330 9.60 -9.31 -4.41
CA PRO A 330 11.00 -9.00 -4.45
C PRO A 330 11.22 -7.48 -4.22
N ALA A 331 12.32 -7.13 -3.57
CA ALA A 331 12.82 -5.76 -3.50
C ALA A 331 13.86 -5.56 -4.61
N ALA A 332 13.40 -5.03 -5.75
CA ALA A 332 14.27 -4.75 -6.87
C ALA A 332 15.41 -3.81 -6.46
N HIS A 333 16.64 -4.19 -6.78
CA HIS A 333 17.88 -3.48 -6.43
C HIS A 333 18.22 -3.43 -4.92
N GLY A 334 17.55 -4.22 -4.08
CA GLY A 334 17.84 -4.33 -2.65
C GLY A 334 17.09 -3.31 -1.78
N LEU A 335 17.33 -3.36 -0.47
CA LEU A 335 16.60 -2.57 0.54
C LEU A 335 17.40 -1.40 1.13
N GLN A 336 18.57 -1.08 0.60
CA GLN A 336 19.43 0.00 1.14
C GLN A 336 18.75 1.38 1.11
N HIS A 337 17.73 1.58 0.27
CA HIS A 337 16.94 2.81 0.17
C HIS A 337 15.48 2.61 0.58
N GLY A 338 15.17 1.53 1.31
CA GLY A 338 13.81 1.08 1.56
C GLY A 338 13.27 0.19 0.44
N TRP A 339 12.03 -0.24 0.58
CA TRP A 339 11.32 -1.02 -0.44
C TRP A 339 10.67 -0.08 -1.45
N VAL A 340 11.37 0.18 -2.56
CA VAL A 340 10.94 1.13 -3.59
C VAL A 340 10.36 0.42 -4.81
N GLY A 341 9.17 0.83 -5.21
CA GLY A 341 8.46 0.29 -6.37
C GLY A 341 7.86 -1.10 -6.13
N TYR A 342 7.07 -1.54 -7.11
CA TYR A 342 6.38 -2.83 -7.05
C TYR A 342 6.77 -3.70 -8.23
N SER A 343 7.45 -4.83 -7.96
CA SER A 343 7.90 -5.77 -8.99
C SER A 343 7.02 -7.04 -9.08
N GLY A 344 5.85 -7.00 -8.44
CA GLY A 344 4.86 -8.08 -8.43
C GLY A 344 5.14 -9.21 -7.46
N GLU A 345 4.17 -10.12 -7.34
CA GLU A 345 4.16 -11.18 -6.34
C GLU A 345 5.02 -12.39 -6.78
N LEU A 346 5.82 -12.88 -5.85
CA LEU A 346 6.38 -14.24 -5.90
C LEU A 346 5.45 -15.27 -5.26
N LEU A 347 4.64 -14.84 -4.30
CA LEU A 347 3.64 -15.65 -3.61
C LEU A 347 2.41 -14.79 -3.29
N SER A 348 1.22 -15.35 -3.49
CA SER A 348 -0.05 -14.75 -3.09
C SER A 348 -0.94 -15.80 -2.44
N LEU A 349 -1.20 -15.64 -1.14
CA LEU A 349 -2.12 -16.45 -0.35
C LEU A 349 -3.30 -15.58 0.08
N GLN A 350 -4.52 -16.02 -0.22
CA GLN A 350 -5.74 -15.43 0.30
C GLN A 350 -6.52 -16.48 1.10
N LEU A 351 -6.90 -16.13 2.32
CA LEU A 351 -7.74 -16.99 3.15
C LEU A 351 -9.21 -16.58 2.99
N PRO A 352 -10.15 -17.54 2.93
CA PRO A 352 -11.57 -17.20 2.88
C PRO A 352 -12.03 -16.49 4.15
N ARG A 353 -13.12 -15.75 4.04
CA ARG A 353 -13.75 -15.07 5.17
C ARG A 353 -14.17 -16.10 6.22
N GLY A 354 -14.03 -15.75 7.50
CA GLY A 354 -14.43 -16.60 8.62
C GLY A 354 -13.34 -17.52 9.18
N VAL A 355 -12.19 -17.64 8.50
CA VAL A 355 -11.01 -18.40 9.00
C VAL A 355 -10.33 -17.71 10.18
N SER A 356 -10.67 -16.45 10.47
CA SER A 356 -9.99 -15.62 11.47
C SER A 356 -10.19 -16.06 12.94
N THR A 357 -10.82 -17.21 13.20
CA THR A 357 -11.01 -17.78 14.54
C THR A 357 -9.87 -18.71 14.97
N GLN A 358 -8.94 -19.03 14.07
CA GLN A 358 -7.84 -19.96 14.31
C GLN A 358 -6.51 -19.42 13.78
N ASP A 359 -5.41 -19.88 14.36
CA ASP A 359 -4.08 -19.56 13.85
C ASP A 359 -3.81 -20.34 12.56
N PHE A 360 -3.17 -19.68 11.59
CA PHE A 360 -2.76 -20.31 10.35
C PHE A 360 -1.28 -20.66 10.41
N THR A 361 -0.97 -21.94 10.55
CA THR A 361 0.42 -22.43 10.62
C THR A 361 0.72 -23.36 9.47
N ARG A 362 1.66 -22.99 8.60
CA ARG A 362 2.07 -23.80 7.43
C ARG A 362 3.55 -23.60 7.11
N ARG A 363 4.12 -24.53 6.33
CA ARG A 363 5.35 -24.28 5.57
C ARG A 363 4.94 -23.99 4.14
N LEU A 364 5.30 -22.80 3.65
CA LEU A 364 5.00 -22.36 2.30
C LEU A 364 6.29 -22.32 1.48
N THR A 365 6.13 -22.35 0.16
CA THR A 365 7.24 -22.25 -0.79
C THR A 365 6.96 -21.16 -1.80
N TYR A 366 7.99 -20.48 -2.27
CA TYR A 366 7.85 -19.48 -3.32
C TYR A 366 8.95 -19.60 -4.36
N GLY A 367 8.63 -19.41 -5.63
CA GLY A 367 9.62 -19.35 -6.69
C GLY A 367 10.23 -17.97 -6.82
N ASN A 368 11.55 -17.89 -7.01
CA ASN A 368 12.27 -16.65 -7.22
C ASN A 368 13.04 -16.70 -8.56
N PRO A 369 12.58 -15.97 -9.59
CA PRO A 369 13.30 -15.82 -10.86
C PRO A 369 14.39 -14.75 -10.84
N TYR A 370 14.49 -13.96 -9.77
CA TYR A 370 15.34 -12.77 -9.70
C TYR A 370 16.72 -13.07 -9.08
N PRO A 371 17.71 -12.18 -9.27
CA PRO A 371 19.03 -12.32 -8.65
C PRO A 371 18.94 -12.46 -7.12
N SER A 372 19.80 -13.28 -6.54
CA SER A 372 19.84 -13.50 -5.08
C SER A 372 20.28 -12.27 -4.27
N SER A 373 20.78 -11.22 -4.94
CA SER A 373 21.06 -9.94 -4.29
C SER A 373 19.81 -9.13 -3.96
N TRP A 374 18.64 -9.56 -4.47
CA TRP A 374 17.37 -8.94 -4.16
C TRP A 374 16.82 -9.57 -2.89
N ASP A 375 16.58 -8.73 -1.89
CA ASP A 375 15.85 -9.12 -0.70
C ASP A 375 14.38 -9.41 -1.01
N MET A 376 13.74 -10.18 -0.14
CA MET A 376 12.31 -10.45 -0.21
C MET A 376 11.59 -9.65 0.87
N VAL A 377 10.47 -9.03 0.48
CA VAL A 377 9.55 -8.35 1.38
C VAL A 377 8.30 -9.21 1.48
N ALA A 378 7.76 -9.32 2.69
CA ALA A 378 6.52 -10.01 2.94
C ALA A 378 5.49 -9.02 3.47
N MET A 379 4.24 -9.23 3.07
CA MET A 379 3.10 -8.44 3.47
C MET A 379 2.05 -9.34 4.10
N ALA A 380 1.64 -9.02 5.32
CA ALA A 380 0.48 -9.63 5.96
C ALA A 380 -0.61 -8.57 6.11
N GLN A 381 -1.79 -8.83 5.55
CA GLN A 381 -2.94 -7.94 5.61
C GLN A 381 -4.17 -8.69 6.13
N HIS A 382 -4.92 -8.01 6.98
CA HIS A 382 -6.27 -8.41 7.33
C HIS A 382 -7.23 -7.28 7.00
N SER A 383 -8.17 -7.54 6.08
CA SER A 383 -9.20 -6.56 5.72
C SER A 383 -10.43 -6.68 6.62
N PHE A 384 -11.17 -5.59 6.71
CA PHE A 384 -12.44 -5.46 7.42
C PHE A 384 -13.44 -4.78 6.51
N ARG A 385 -14.73 -5.05 6.73
CA ARG A 385 -15.80 -4.43 5.97
C ARG A 385 -17.00 -4.11 6.84
N THR A 386 -17.64 -3.00 6.50
CA THR A 386 -18.87 -2.52 7.11
C THR A 386 -19.90 -2.29 6.01
N LEU A 387 -21.06 -2.92 6.12
CA LEU A 387 -22.17 -2.69 5.20
C LEU A 387 -22.88 -1.39 5.57
N GLN A 388 -23.05 -0.49 4.61
CA GLN A 388 -23.68 0.82 4.75
C GLN A 388 -24.74 1.01 3.66
N THR A 389 -25.72 1.88 3.90
CA THR A 389 -26.70 2.28 2.89
C THR A 389 -26.33 3.66 2.37
N ILE A 390 -26.31 3.83 1.05
CA ILE A 390 -26.00 5.12 0.42
C ILE A 390 -27.15 6.09 0.70
N PRO A 391 -26.86 7.31 1.17
CA PRO A 391 -27.88 8.30 1.52
C PRO A 391 -28.46 9.03 0.29
N ASP A 392 -28.81 8.29 -0.76
CA ASP A 392 -29.40 8.81 -2.01
C ASP A 392 -30.88 8.43 -2.18
N GLY A 393 -31.47 7.77 -1.17
CA GLY A 393 -32.87 7.32 -1.17
C GLY A 393 -33.12 6.03 -1.96
N THR A 394 -32.12 5.47 -2.65
CA THR A 394 -32.28 4.24 -3.46
C THR A 394 -32.31 2.97 -2.60
N GLY A 395 -31.78 3.04 -1.37
CA GLY A 395 -31.56 1.87 -0.52
C GLY A 395 -30.36 1.03 -0.94
N THR A 396 -29.54 1.50 -1.88
CA THR A 396 -28.36 0.78 -2.36
C THR A 396 -27.38 0.54 -1.22
N ALA A 397 -26.95 -0.72 -1.08
CA ALA A 397 -25.96 -1.13 -0.11
C ALA A 397 -24.53 -0.98 -0.67
N PHE A 398 -23.61 -0.55 0.19
CA PHE A 398 -22.20 -0.34 -0.12
C PHE A 398 -21.32 -0.85 1.02
N TYR A 399 -20.22 -1.53 0.70
CA TYR A 399 -19.24 -1.93 1.71
C TYR A 399 -18.14 -0.89 1.83
N VAL A 400 -18.09 -0.25 2.99
CA VAL A 400 -16.92 0.53 3.39
C VAL A 400 -15.87 -0.44 3.95
N THR A 401 -14.64 -0.35 3.49
CA THR A 401 -13.54 -1.25 3.91
C THR A 401 -12.50 -0.52 4.74
N GLY A 402 -11.77 -1.27 5.56
CA GLY A 402 -10.58 -0.85 6.29
C GLY A 402 -9.61 -2.02 6.40
N SER A 403 -8.38 -1.78 6.83
CA SER A 403 -7.34 -2.80 6.87
C SER A 403 -6.35 -2.62 8.02
N VAL A 404 -5.75 -3.74 8.43
CA VAL A 404 -4.54 -3.79 9.25
C VAL A 404 -3.48 -4.52 8.44
N VAL A 405 -2.34 -3.88 8.23
CA VAL A 405 -1.29 -4.30 7.31
C VAL A 405 0.07 -4.26 8.00
N THR A 406 0.94 -5.18 7.61
CA THR A 406 2.34 -5.23 8.01
C THR A 406 3.19 -5.57 6.80
N TYR A 407 4.27 -4.82 6.60
CA TYR A 407 5.35 -5.14 5.67
C TYR A 407 6.67 -5.20 6.44
N ASP A 408 7.50 -6.19 6.12
CA ASP A 408 8.87 -6.29 6.59
C ASP A 408 9.65 -7.18 5.62
N ARG A 409 10.97 -7.30 5.82
CA ARG A 409 11.76 -8.36 5.20
C ARG A 409 11.10 -9.71 5.52
N LEU A 410 11.02 -10.60 4.54
CA LEU A 410 10.38 -11.91 4.71
C LEU A 410 10.93 -12.64 5.95
N ASP A 411 12.26 -12.70 6.07
CA ASP A 411 12.94 -13.38 7.18
C ASP A 411 12.60 -12.77 8.55
N ASN A 412 12.44 -11.44 8.63
CA ASN A 412 12.05 -10.77 9.86
C ASN A 412 10.58 -11.04 10.21
N LEU A 413 9.69 -10.95 9.21
CA LEU A 413 8.25 -11.12 9.41
C LEU A 413 7.92 -12.53 9.90
N VAL A 414 8.63 -13.54 9.38
CA VAL A 414 8.39 -14.96 9.68
C VAL A 414 9.35 -15.54 10.72
N ALA A 415 10.22 -14.72 11.32
CA ALA A 415 11.08 -15.14 12.43
C ALA A 415 10.30 -15.53 13.70
N GLY A 416 9.03 -15.12 13.79
CA GLY A 416 8.10 -15.48 14.85
C GLY A 416 6.65 -15.39 14.39
N PRO A 417 5.68 -15.42 15.32
CA PRO A 417 4.28 -15.30 14.97
C PRO A 417 3.96 -13.96 14.29
N VAL A 418 3.27 -14.02 13.16
CA VAL A 418 2.75 -12.84 12.47
C VAL A 418 1.52 -12.34 13.22
N GLU A 419 1.60 -11.12 13.74
CA GLU A 419 0.57 -10.49 14.57
C GLU A 419 0.56 -8.97 14.34
N PRO A 420 -0.57 -8.27 14.58
CA PRO A 420 -0.61 -6.82 14.40
C PRO A 420 0.36 -6.15 15.39
N ARG A 421 1.11 -5.14 14.92
CA ARG A 421 2.01 -4.31 15.75
C ARG A 421 1.47 -2.90 16.02
N VAL A 422 0.37 -2.54 15.36
CA VAL A 422 -0.36 -1.29 15.57
C VAL A 422 -1.86 -1.58 15.49
N SER A 423 -2.66 -0.96 16.36
CA SER A 423 -4.13 -1.02 16.28
C SER A 423 -4.68 0.17 15.48
N PRO A 424 -5.93 0.14 15.03
CA PRO A 424 -6.58 1.34 14.49
C PRO A 424 -6.60 2.50 15.50
N PRO A 425 -6.62 3.76 15.04
CA PRO A 425 -7.00 4.91 15.86
C PRO A 425 -8.37 4.69 16.51
N ARG A 426 -8.58 5.23 17.71
CA ARG A 426 -9.80 4.99 18.48
C ARG A 426 -10.69 6.22 18.53
N GLU A 427 -11.96 6.04 18.88
CA GLU A 427 -12.91 7.14 19.09
C GLU A 427 -12.96 8.15 17.92
N LEU A 428 -12.89 7.64 16.68
CA LEU A 428 -12.96 8.47 15.48
C LEU A 428 -14.26 9.30 15.50
N SER A 429 -14.13 10.61 15.33
CA SER A 429 -15.24 11.55 15.36
C SER A 429 -15.12 12.59 14.24
N ILE A 430 -16.28 13.08 13.80
CA ILE A 430 -16.39 14.21 12.87
C ILE A 430 -17.16 15.29 13.63
N ASP A 431 -16.56 16.47 13.78
CA ASP A 431 -17.09 17.59 14.59
C ASP A 431 -17.53 17.17 16.00
N GLY A 432 -16.78 16.27 16.64
CA GLY A 432 -17.07 15.75 17.98
C GLY A 432 -18.20 14.72 18.05
N VAL A 433 -18.85 14.39 16.94
CA VAL A 433 -19.85 13.32 16.86
C VAL A 433 -19.17 12.02 16.40
N PRO A 434 -19.45 10.87 17.03
CA PRO A 434 -18.85 9.60 16.61
C PRO A 434 -19.02 9.35 15.11
N ALA A 435 -17.91 9.08 14.42
CA ALA A 435 -17.87 8.96 12.97
C ALA A 435 -18.59 7.69 12.46
N SER A 436 -18.96 6.78 13.37
CA SER A 436 -19.77 5.60 13.07
C SER A 436 -21.26 5.93 12.84
N VAL A 437 -21.70 7.16 13.11
CA VAL A 437 -23.08 7.60 12.89
C VAL A 437 -23.20 8.27 11.51
N PRO A 438 -23.99 7.71 10.57
CA PRO A 438 -24.25 8.38 9.29
C PRO A 438 -24.93 9.74 9.51
N ARG A 439 -24.46 10.79 8.81
CA ARG A 439 -25.02 12.14 8.94
C ARG A 439 -24.61 13.06 7.80
N GLU A 440 -25.30 14.18 7.67
CA GLU A 440 -24.80 15.35 6.95
C GLU A 440 -23.89 16.17 7.88
N VAL A 441 -22.73 16.59 7.41
CA VAL A 441 -21.83 17.46 8.19
C VAL A 441 -22.28 18.91 8.09
N GLY A 442 -22.07 19.71 9.14
CA GLY A 442 -22.52 21.12 9.14
C GLY A 442 -21.67 22.08 8.31
N SER A 443 -20.52 21.62 7.79
CA SER A 443 -19.61 22.43 6.96
C SER A 443 -18.76 21.56 6.03
N ALA A 444 -18.21 22.16 4.97
CA ALA A 444 -17.22 21.51 4.10
C ALA A 444 -15.79 21.45 4.70
N SER A 445 -15.59 21.99 5.90
CA SER A 445 -14.31 21.97 6.63
C SER A 445 -14.47 21.39 8.05
N PRO A 446 -15.02 20.17 8.18
CA PRO A 446 -15.22 19.56 9.49
C PRO A 446 -13.89 19.28 10.18
N VAL A 447 -13.94 19.06 11.49
CA VAL A 447 -12.80 18.55 12.25
C VAL A 447 -12.90 17.04 12.32
N ILE A 448 -11.86 16.35 11.84
CA ILE A 448 -11.69 14.91 12.04
C ILE A 448 -10.80 14.75 13.26
N SER A 449 -11.27 14.04 14.29
CA SER A 449 -10.49 13.78 15.50
C SER A 449 -10.55 12.32 15.90
N TRP A 450 -9.53 11.87 16.62
CA TRP A 450 -9.37 10.50 17.07
C TRP A 450 -8.52 10.48 18.35
N ARG A 451 -8.48 9.33 18.99
CA ARG A 451 -7.50 8.98 20.01
C ARG A 451 -6.43 8.07 19.42
N ALA A 452 -5.24 8.13 20.02
CA ALA A 452 -4.14 7.25 19.68
C ALA A 452 -4.53 5.76 19.78
N PRO A 453 -3.92 4.91 18.95
CA PRO A 453 -4.15 3.47 18.99
C PRO A 453 -3.81 2.89 20.38
N SER A 454 -4.43 1.75 20.72
CA SER A 454 -4.13 1.02 21.96
C SER A 454 -2.84 0.20 21.86
N LEU A 455 -2.42 -0.13 20.64
CA LEU A 455 -1.19 -0.84 20.32
C LEU A 455 -0.33 -0.01 19.37
N GLY A 456 0.97 0.05 19.65
CA GLY A 456 1.95 0.79 18.84
C GLY A 456 1.98 2.29 19.16
N SER A 457 3.02 2.97 18.68
CA SER A 457 3.19 4.43 18.80
C SER A 457 3.41 4.99 17.40
N PRO A 458 2.40 5.64 16.80
CA PRO A 458 2.48 6.07 15.41
C PRO A 458 3.63 7.06 15.17
N SER A 459 4.36 6.89 14.07
CA SER A 459 5.24 7.93 13.53
C SER A 459 4.45 8.94 12.68
N ALA A 460 3.31 8.52 12.12
CA ALA A 460 2.44 9.36 11.33
C ALA A 460 0.98 8.92 11.39
N TYR A 461 0.08 9.80 10.97
CA TYR A 461 -1.28 9.43 10.57
C TYR A 461 -1.52 9.78 9.10
N GLN A 462 -2.29 8.92 8.41
CA GLN A 462 -2.84 9.22 7.09
C GLN A 462 -4.37 9.33 7.19
N VAL A 463 -4.91 10.48 6.82
CA VAL A 463 -6.35 10.73 6.71
C VAL A 463 -6.74 10.72 5.24
N SER A 464 -7.53 9.74 4.82
CA SER A 464 -7.94 9.57 3.42
C SER A 464 -9.44 9.75 3.28
N PHE A 465 -9.85 10.68 2.42
CA PHE A 465 -11.25 10.92 2.08
C PHE A 465 -11.59 10.18 0.81
N TYR A 466 -12.57 9.28 0.90
CA TYR A 466 -13.09 8.55 -0.23
C TYR A 466 -14.42 9.15 -0.65
N ARG A 467 -14.60 9.42 -1.94
CA ARG A 467 -15.87 9.87 -2.50
C ARG A 467 -16.60 8.67 -3.08
N VAL A 468 -17.86 8.50 -2.70
CA VAL A 468 -18.75 7.49 -3.27
C VAL A 468 -19.43 8.10 -4.49
N GLU A 469 -19.31 7.41 -5.61
CA GLU A 469 -19.92 7.77 -6.89
C GLU A 469 -20.62 6.53 -7.45
N SER A 470 -21.72 6.72 -8.18
CA SER A 470 -22.46 5.60 -8.79
C SER A 470 -22.47 5.71 -10.31
N PRO A 471 -21.30 5.65 -10.99
CA PRO A 471 -21.27 5.58 -12.43
C PRO A 471 -22.06 4.34 -12.88
N ASP A 472 -22.95 4.52 -13.86
CA ASP A 472 -23.75 3.45 -14.44
C ASP A 472 -24.63 2.67 -13.44
N GLY A 473 -24.96 3.29 -12.29
CA GLY A 473 -25.82 2.71 -11.26
C GLY A 473 -25.11 1.75 -10.29
N PHE A 474 -23.78 1.61 -10.38
CA PHE A 474 -23.00 0.79 -9.45
C PHE A 474 -22.14 1.67 -8.54
N PRO A 475 -22.31 1.60 -7.21
CA PRO A 475 -21.55 2.43 -6.32
C PRO A 475 -20.09 1.99 -6.26
N THR A 476 -19.21 2.92 -6.54
CA THR A 476 -17.77 2.82 -6.43
C THR A 476 -17.26 3.89 -5.49
N ALA A 477 -16.09 3.69 -4.90
CA ALA A 477 -15.45 4.73 -4.10
C ALA A 477 -13.98 4.87 -4.48
N GLY A 478 -13.58 6.10 -4.79
CA GLY A 478 -12.20 6.47 -5.09
C GLY A 478 -11.63 7.37 -4.01
N ILE A 479 -10.31 7.32 -3.82
CA ILE A 479 -9.62 8.29 -2.98
C ILE A 479 -9.75 9.66 -3.64
N TYR A 480 -10.44 10.56 -2.98
CA TYR A 480 -10.63 11.92 -3.46
C TYR A 480 -9.49 12.82 -2.99
N ARG A 481 -9.11 12.73 -1.72
CA ARG A 481 -8.03 13.52 -1.10
C ARG A 481 -7.32 12.75 -0.01
N ARG A 482 -6.06 13.10 0.25
CA ARG A 482 -5.27 12.59 1.38
C ARG A 482 -4.70 13.73 2.20
N LEU A 483 -4.48 13.44 3.48
CA LEU A 483 -3.74 14.29 4.39
C LEU A 483 -2.79 13.43 5.22
N TYR A 484 -1.55 13.88 5.37
CA TYR A 484 -0.58 13.31 6.29
C TYR A 484 -0.39 14.22 7.49
N ALA A 485 -0.26 13.63 8.68
CA ALA A 485 -0.03 14.36 9.92
C ALA A 485 1.03 13.65 10.78
N PRO A 486 1.70 14.38 11.68
CA PRO A 486 2.69 13.81 12.59
C PRO A 486 2.05 12.78 13.52
N GLY A 487 2.82 11.81 14.03
CA GLY A 487 2.33 10.77 14.94
C GLY A 487 1.78 11.29 16.28
N SER A 488 2.07 12.54 16.63
CA SER A 488 1.51 13.23 17.79
C SER A 488 0.12 13.84 17.54
N ALA A 489 -0.33 13.91 16.28
CA ALA A 489 -1.61 14.51 15.94
C ALA A 489 -2.79 13.64 16.40
N THR A 490 -3.81 14.28 16.95
CA THR A 490 -5.08 13.63 17.35
C THR A 490 -6.29 14.24 16.67
N GLN A 491 -6.08 15.26 15.84
CA GLN A 491 -7.13 15.89 15.05
C GLN A 491 -6.55 16.66 13.88
N VAL A 492 -7.34 16.81 12.83
CA VAL A 492 -7.07 17.70 11.71
C VAL A 492 -8.36 18.41 11.31
N ARG A 493 -8.24 19.68 10.92
CA ARG A 493 -9.34 20.40 10.28
C ARG A 493 -9.22 20.16 8.79
N VAL A 494 -10.32 19.75 8.17
CA VAL A 494 -10.37 19.51 6.72
C VAL A 494 -10.16 20.84 5.98
N PRO A 495 -9.11 20.96 5.14
CA PRO A 495 -8.87 22.17 4.39
C PRO A 495 -9.98 22.48 3.38
N PRO A 496 -10.25 23.76 3.05
CA PRO A 496 -11.21 24.15 2.03
C PRO A 496 -10.93 23.45 0.69
N GLY A 497 -11.99 23.06 -0.03
CA GLY A 497 -11.85 22.36 -1.31
C GLY A 497 -11.44 20.88 -1.22
N THR A 498 -11.30 20.34 0.01
CA THR A 498 -11.07 18.90 0.22
C THR A 498 -12.34 18.08 0.03
N LEU A 499 -13.50 18.64 0.35
CA LEU A 499 -14.80 18.00 0.14
C LEU A 499 -15.62 18.86 -0.84
N ALA A 500 -16.12 18.25 -1.91
CA ALA A 500 -17.02 18.91 -2.85
C ALA A 500 -18.46 18.93 -2.28
N PRO A 501 -19.20 20.06 -2.44
CA PRO A 501 -20.59 20.19 -1.98
C PRO A 501 -21.51 19.09 -2.50
N GLY A 502 -22.53 18.72 -1.72
CA GLY A 502 -23.48 17.66 -2.04
C GLY A 502 -22.88 16.26 -2.28
N GLY A 503 -21.60 16.03 -1.94
CA GLY A 503 -20.96 14.74 -2.13
C GLY A 503 -21.21 13.77 -0.97
N THR A 504 -21.16 12.47 -1.28
CA THR A 504 -21.16 11.39 -0.29
C THR A 504 -19.74 10.88 -0.09
N TYR A 505 -19.30 10.79 1.17
CA TYR A 505 -17.94 10.42 1.52
C TYR A 505 -17.89 9.43 2.68
N PHE A 506 -16.74 8.78 2.84
CA PHE A 506 -16.29 8.27 4.13
C PHE A 506 -14.82 8.64 4.32
N VAL A 507 -14.36 8.64 5.57
CA VAL A 507 -12.96 8.91 5.91
C VAL A 507 -12.32 7.68 6.52
N ARG A 508 -11.06 7.45 6.17
CA ARG A 508 -10.18 6.53 6.88
C ARG A 508 -9.11 7.32 7.60
N VAL A 509 -8.87 6.99 8.86
CA VAL A 509 -7.71 7.48 9.60
C VAL A 509 -6.84 6.28 9.92
N ALA A 510 -5.62 6.29 9.39
CA ALA A 510 -4.67 5.22 9.57
C ALA A 510 -3.56 5.63 10.53
N ALA A 511 -3.30 4.78 11.52
CA ALA A 511 -2.09 4.85 12.34
C ALA A 511 -0.95 4.16 11.59
N VAL A 512 0.18 4.85 11.44
CA VAL A 512 1.37 4.35 10.75
C VAL A 512 2.52 4.24 11.74
N VAL A 513 3.11 3.06 11.87
CA VAL A 513 4.34 2.83 12.63
C VAL A 513 5.40 2.36 11.64
N SER A 514 6.34 3.24 11.33
CA SER A 514 7.46 2.93 10.43
C SER A 514 8.69 3.67 10.97
N PRO A 515 9.65 2.96 11.60
CA PRO A 515 10.87 3.57 12.10
C PRO A 515 11.64 4.28 10.99
N GLY A 516 12.07 5.52 11.24
CA GLY A 516 12.79 6.33 10.26
C GLY A 516 11.92 7.04 9.22
N TYR A 517 10.60 6.86 9.24
CA TYR A 517 9.70 7.64 8.39
C TYR A 517 9.51 9.06 8.93
N ASP A 518 10.05 10.05 8.21
CA ASP A 518 9.90 11.48 8.48
C ASP A 518 8.76 12.05 7.62
N VAL A 519 7.53 11.95 8.13
CA VAL A 519 6.33 12.45 7.43
C VAL A 519 6.31 13.97 7.27
N GLU A 520 7.00 14.70 8.14
CA GLU A 520 6.95 16.15 8.21
C GLU A 520 7.88 16.81 7.18
N ARG A 521 8.99 16.14 6.84
CA ARG A 521 9.94 16.59 5.80
C ARG A 521 9.87 15.80 4.50
N LYS A 522 9.51 14.52 4.53
CA LYS A 522 9.47 13.62 3.36
C LYS A 522 8.17 12.82 3.31
N PRO A 523 7.01 13.48 3.15
CA PRO A 523 5.68 12.86 3.26
C PRO A 523 5.37 11.79 2.21
N PHE A 524 6.10 11.72 1.08
CA PHE A 524 5.75 10.84 -0.04
C PHE A 524 6.69 9.64 -0.25
N VAL A 525 7.62 9.39 0.66
CA VAL A 525 8.36 8.10 0.76
C VAL A 525 7.61 7.09 1.65
N PHE A 526 6.28 7.09 1.55
CA PHE A 526 5.38 6.34 2.40
C PHE A 526 5.38 4.85 2.05
N GLY A 527 5.56 3.98 3.05
CA GLY A 527 5.57 2.52 2.86
C GLY A 527 6.93 1.93 2.50
N GLU A 528 7.92 2.77 2.19
CA GLU A 528 9.25 2.33 1.80
C GLU A 528 10.14 1.94 3.00
N PRO A 529 10.14 2.67 4.15
CA PRO A 529 10.95 2.28 5.29
C PRO A 529 10.34 1.06 6.01
N LEU A 530 11.16 0.00 6.14
CA LEU A 530 10.79 -1.24 6.81
C LEU A 530 11.36 -1.30 8.25
N PRO A 531 10.65 -1.91 9.21
CA PRO A 531 9.30 -2.45 9.07
C PRO A 531 8.24 -1.35 8.95
N PHE A 532 7.13 -1.68 8.29
CA PHE A 532 6.00 -0.78 8.14
C PHE A 532 4.73 -1.45 8.68
N TYR A 533 4.08 -0.80 9.65
CA TYR A 533 2.81 -1.24 10.21
C TYR A 533 1.75 -0.17 10.01
N TYR A 534 0.54 -0.59 9.65
CA TYR A 534 -0.55 0.30 9.27
C TYR A 534 -1.89 -0.26 9.73
N ALA A 535 -2.73 0.56 10.36
CA ALA A 535 -4.05 0.13 10.81
C ALA A 535 -5.09 1.26 10.69
N GLU A 536 -6.23 0.96 10.09
CA GLU A 536 -7.24 1.95 9.72
C GLU A 536 -8.47 1.90 10.62
N ALA A 537 -8.88 3.07 11.13
CA ALA A 537 -10.24 3.33 11.59
C ALA A 537 -11.04 3.99 10.47
N VAL A 538 -12.34 3.68 10.40
CA VAL A 538 -13.18 4.03 9.25
C VAL A 538 -14.49 4.65 9.74
N SER A 539 -14.96 5.70 9.07
CA SER A 539 -16.27 6.29 9.34
C SER A 539 -17.42 5.55 8.63
N SER A 540 -18.64 5.75 9.10
CA SER A 540 -19.84 5.59 8.29
C SER A 540 -19.86 6.61 7.14
N LEU A 541 -20.80 6.42 6.19
CA LEU A 541 -21.02 7.40 5.13
C LEU A 541 -21.53 8.72 5.72
N PHE A 542 -21.01 9.84 5.21
CA PHE A 542 -21.51 11.17 5.52
C PHE A 542 -21.67 12.00 4.24
N THR A 543 -22.56 12.97 4.27
CA THR A 543 -22.80 13.91 3.17
C THR A 543 -22.33 15.31 3.53
N THR A 544 -21.99 16.10 2.52
CA THR A 544 -21.69 17.53 2.68
C THR A 544 -22.88 18.39 2.27
N PRO A 545 -23.03 19.60 2.86
CA PRO A 545 -24.04 20.57 2.45
C PRO A 545 -23.95 21.00 0.98
#